data_AF-W2Y1X1-F1
#
_entry.id   AF-W2Y1X1-F1
#
_cell.length_a   1.000
_cell.length_b   1.000
_cell.length_c   1.000
_cell.angle_alpha   90.00
_cell.angle_beta   90.00
_cell.angle_gamma   90.00
#
_symmetry.space_group_name_H-M   'P 1'
#
loop_
_entity.id
_entity.type
_entity.pdbx_description
1 polymer ?
#
loop_
_entity_poly.entity_id
_entity_poly.type
_entity_poly.pdbx_seq_one_letter_code
_entity_poly.pdbx_strand_id
1 'polypeptide(L)'
;MGCDMLHSLDKTEARWLSDSDKRSFVRFNTGFSVKNKERRIVGFGHPDLVLLLRNPANSVFIDGTFKMVPKPFVQCLIVMLLDAPVNLYVPAMYVLKDETTTPIWTH
;
A
#
# COMPACT_ATOMS: atom_id res chain seq x y z
N MET A 1 -7.11 -16.72 12.17
CA MET A 1 -7.44 -17.26 10.83
C MET A 1 -6.89 -16.39 9.68
N GLY A 2 -5.78 -15.67 9.87
CA GLY A 2 -5.14 -14.84 8.80
C GLY A 2 -3.81 -15.39 8.28
N CYS A 3 -3.26 -16.43 8.94
CA CYS A 3 -1.95 -17.03 8.66
C CYS A 3 -1.84 -17.61 7.24
N ASP A 4 -2.94 -18.16 6.71
CA ASP A 4 -2.89 -18.98 5.49
C ASP A 4 -3.14 -18.18 4.19
N MET A 5 -3.60 -16.92 4.29
CA MET A 5 -3.94 -16.12 3.10
C MET A 5 -2.70 -15.55 2.39
N LEU A 6 -1.62 -15.22 3.10
CA LEU A 6 -0.39 -14.75 2.45
C LEU A 6 0.31 -15.91 1.74
N HIS A 7 0.33 -17.08 2.38
CA HIS A 7 0.87 -18.30 1.76
C HIS A 7 0.09 -18.73 0.49
N SER A 8 -1.23 -18.52 0.45
CA SER A 8 -2.02 -18.83 -0.76
C SER A 8 -1.74 -17.86 -1.91
N LEU A 9 -1.38 -16.61 -1.62
CA LEU A 9 -1.00 -15.59 -2.60
C LEU A 9 0.39 -15.84 -3.21
N ASP A 10 1.24 -16.63 -2.55
CA ASP A 10 2.59 -16.92 -3.04
C ASP A 10 2.62 -17.94 -4.19
N LYS A 11 1.50 -18.65 -4.43
CA LYS A 11 1.33 -19.52 -5.60
C LYS A 11 1.36 -18.67 -6.87
N THR A 12 2.04 -19.14 -7.92
CA THR A 12 2.30 -18.39 -9.17
C THR A 12 1.07 -17.73 -9.80
N GLU A 13 -0.10 -18.33 -9.63
CA GLU A 13 -1.39 -17.84 -10.16
C GLU A 13 -1.98 -16.65 -9.37
N ALA A 14 -1.53 -16.42 -8.14
CA ALA A 14 -2.08 -15.42 -7.23
C ALA A 14 -1.17 -14.19 -7.04
N ARG A 15 0.07 -14.24 -7.55
CA ARG A 15 0.99 -13.08 -7.61
C ARG A 15 0.58 -12.07 -8.67
N TRP A 16 -0.01 -12.56 -9.76
CA TRP A 16 -0.47 -11.75 -10.88
C TRP A 16 -1.98 -11.73 -10.89
N LEU A 17 -2.55 -10.53 -11.05
CA LEU A 17 -3.96 -10.45 -11.43
C LEU A 17 -4.10 -11.10 -12.81
N SER A 18 -4.89 -12.17 -12.90
CA SER A 18 -5.22 -12.76 -14.19
C SER A 18 -5.85 -11.70 -15.10
N ASP A 19 -5.69 -11.81 -16.41
CA ASP A 19 -6.37 -10.94 -17.38
C ASP A 19 -7.91 -11.01 -17.25
N SER A 20 -8.43 -12.07 -16.62
CA SER A 20 -9.85 -12.25 -16.33
C SER A 20 -10.32 -11.58 -15.03
N ASP A 21 -9.40 -11.17 -14.15
CA ASP A 21 -9.72 -10.50 -12.90
C ASP A 21 -10.09 -9.03 -13.18
N LYS A 22 -11.36 -8.71 -12.99
CA LYS A 22 -11.91 -7.36 -13.22
C LYS A 22 -11.53 -6.35 -12.13
N ARG A 23 -10.90 -6.80 -11.04
CA ARG A 23 -10.55 -5.93 -9.90
C ARG A 23 -9.33 -5.07 -10.26
N SER A 24 -9.50 -3.75 -10.19
CA SER A 24 -8.41 -2.81 -10.45
C SER A 24 -7.31 -2.90 -9.38
N PHE A 25 -6.07 -2.89 -9.85
CA PHE A 25 -4.87 -2.70 -9.03
C PHE A 25 -4.81 -1.29 -8.44
N VAL A 26 -5.31 -0.28 -9.17
CA VAL A 26 -5.55 1.06 -8.63
C VAL A 26 -6.76 1.00 -7.73
N ARG A 27 -6.57 1.34 -6.46
CA ARG A 27 -7.62 1.30 -5.44
C ARG A 27 -8.29 2.66 -5.26
N PHE A 28 -7.52 3.74 -5.38
CA PHE A 28 -8.03 5.10 -5.37
C PHE A 28 -7.11 6.06 -6.10
N ASN A 29 -7.70 7.13 -6.61
CA ASN A 29 -7.02 8.29 -7.15
C ASN A 29 -7.87 9.50 -6.77
N THR A 30 -7.52 10.19 -5.68
CA THR A 30 -8.37 11.23 -5.11
C THR A 30 -7.60 12.52 -4.89
N GLY A 31 -8.28 13.62 -5.20
CA GLY A 31 -7.88 14.96 -4.79
C GLY A 31 -8.49 15.29 -3.42
N PHE A 32 -7.81 16.10 -2.63
CA PHE A 32 -8.31 16.66 -1.37
C PHE A 32 -7.62 18.00 -1.09
N SER A 33 -8.26 18.88 -0.32
CA SER A 33 -7.70 20.19 0.03
C SER A 33 -7.10 20.17 1.43
N VAL A 34 -5.83 20.55 1.56
CA VAL A 34 -5.15 20.72 2.84
C VAL A 34 -4.57 22.13 2.88
N LYS A 35 -4.95 22.93 3.89
CA LYS A 35 -4.48 24.32 4.04
C LYS A 35 -4.66 25.15 2.76
N ASN A 36 -5.82 25.03 2.11
CA ASN A 36 -6.16 25.68 0.83
C ASN A 36 -5.24 25.33 -0.35
N LYS A 37 -4.53 24.20 -0.28
CA LYS A 37 -3.79 23.63 -1.41
C LYS A 37 -4.45 22.31 -1.81
N GLU A 38 -4.74 22.19 -3.10
CA GLU A 38 -5.15 20.91 -3.68
C GLU A 38 -3.98 19.93 -3.63
N ARG A 39 -4.28 18.73 -3.14
CA ARG A 39 -3.36 17.61 -2.97
C ARG A 39 -3.93 16.39 -3.65
N ARG A 40 -3.06 15.53 -4.16
CA ARG A 40 -3.42 14.28 -4.81
C ARG A 40 -2.72 13.10 -4.17
N ILE A 41 -3.50 12.06 -3.93
CA ILE A 41 -2.98 10.74 -3.58
C ILE A 41 -3.48 9.69 -4.57
N VAL A 42 -2.59 8.76 -4.90
CA VAL A 42 -2.91 7.59 -5.72
C VAL A 42 -2.47 6.35 -4.97
N GLY A 43 -3.41 5.47 -4.69
CA GLY A 43 -3.18 4.22 -3.98
C GLY A 43 -3.38 3.02 -4.89
N PHE A 44 -2.41 2.11 -4.89
CA PHE A 44 -2.48 0.88 -5.66
C PHE A 44 -1.88 -0.30 -4.88
N GLY A 45 -2.36 -1.50 -5.18
CA GLY A 45 -1.94 -2.71 -4.49
C GLY A 45 -2.75 -3.92 -4.95
N HIS A 46 -2.27 -5.11 -4.63
CA HIS A 46 -2.99 -6.33 -4.98
C HIS A 46 -4.33 -6.36 -4.22
N PRO A 47 -5.48 -6.52 -4.92
CA PRO A 47 -6.81 -6.53 -4.31
C PRO A 47 -6.93 -7.42 -3.07
N ASP A 48 -6.32 -8.60 -3.11
CA ASP A 48 -6.36 -9.55 -2.00
C ASP A 48 -5.47 -9.12 -0.82
N LEU A 49 -4.28 -8.55 -1.08
CA LEU A 49 -3.41 -8.01 -0.03
C LEU A 49 -4.03 -6.76 0.62
N VAL A 50 -4.67 -5.90 -0.17
CA VAL A 50 -5.38 -4.72 0.34
C VAL A 50 -6.58 -5.13 1.21
N LEU A 51 -7.24 -6.23 0.90
CA LEU A 51 -8.33 -6.74 1.74
C LEU A 51 -7.83 -7.17 3.13
N LEU A 52 -6.64 -7.77 3.21
CA LEU A 52 -6.02 -8.17 4.48
C LEU A 52 -5.73 -6.98 5.40
N LEU A 53 -5.50 -5.78 4.86
CA LEU A 53 -5.29 -4.56 5.66
C LEU A 53 -6.52 -4.17 6.49
N ARG A 54 -7.71 -4.70 6.18
CA ARG A 54 -8.94 -4.41 6.94
C ARG A 54 -9.02 -5.17 8.27
N ASN A 55 -8.19 -6.20 8.45
CA ASN A 55 -8.22 -7.00 9.67
C ASN A 55 -7.31 -6.36 10.75
N PRO A 56 -7.88 -5.87 11.87
CA PRO A 56 -7.09 -5.22 12.92
C PRO A 56 -6.13 -6.18 13.65
N ALA A 57 -6.30 -7.49 13.51
CA ALA A 57 -5.38 -8.49 14.08
C ALA A 57 -4.07 -8.63 13.29
N ASN A 58 -3.99 -8.08 12.07
CA ASN A 58 -2.79 -8.15 11.25
C ASN A 58 -1.82 -7.02 11.65
N SER A 59 -0.55 -7.37 11.88
CA SER A 59 0.50 -6.38 12.10
C SER A 59 0.85 -5.68 10.79
N VAL A 60 0.86 -4.35 10.82
CA VAL A 60 1.15 -3.49 9.67
C VAL A 60 2.34 -2.61 9.99
N PHE A 61 3.24 -2.48 9.02
CA PHE A 61 4.33 -1.51 9.04
C PHE A 61 4.18 -0.53 7.87
N ILE A 62 4.51 0.74 8.08
CA ILE A 62 4.44 1.77 7.04
C ILE A 62 5.83 2.38 6.87
N ASP A 63 6.39 2.22 5.68
CA ASP A 63 7.62 2.92 5.27
C ASP A 63 7.30 4.12 4.38
N GLY A 64 8.08 5.19 4.52
CA GLY A 64 7.96 6.41 3.74
C GLY A 64 9.22 6.65 2.92
N THR A 65 9.20 6.33 1.63
CA THR A 65 10.35 6.51 0.73
C THR A 65 10.24 7.82 -0.07
N PHE A 66 11.28 8.66 -0.01
CA PHE A 66 11.29 10.02 -0.58
C PHE A 66 12.06 10.16 -1.92
N LYS A 67 12.75 9.11 -2.39
CA LYS A 67 13.75 9.24 -3.47
C LYS A 67 13.39 8.53 -4.79
N MET A 68 12.29 7.79 -4.86
CA MET A 68 11.96 6.91 -6.00
C MET A 68 10.47 6.99 -6.34
N VAL A 69 9.99 8.15 -6.77
CA VAL A 69 8.60 8.32 -7.21
C VAL A 69 8.49 9.07 -8.54
N PRO A 70 7.53 8.71 -9.40
CA PRO A 70 7.30 9.43 -10.64
C PRO A 70 6.75 10.83 -10.36
N LYS A 71 7.22 11.83 -11.10
CA LYS A 71 6.62 13.18 -11.07
C LYS A 71 5.12 13.08 -11.47
N PRO A 72 4.23 13.85 -10.83
CA PRO A 72 4.47 14.96 -9.90
C PRO A 72 4.56 14.55 -8.42
N PHE A 73 4.59 13.25 -8.10
CA PHE A 73 4.64 12.79 -6.72
C PHE A 73 6.04 12.99 -6.12
N VAL A 74 6.11 13.17 -4.80
CA VAL A 74 7.34 13.46 -4.05
C VAL A 74 7.61 12.48 -2.92
N GLN A 75 6.64 11.62 -2.58
CA GLN A 75 6.81 10.54 -1.61
C GLN A 75 5.94 9.34 -1.96
N CYS A 76 6.44 8.13 -1.67
CA CYS A 76 5.69 6.89 -1.65
C CYS A 76 5.57 6.40 -0.21
N LEU A 77 4.35 6.12 0.24
CA LEU A 77 4.12 5.33 1.45
C LEU A 77 3.92 3.88 1.04
N ILE A 78 4.65 2.96 1.67
CA ILE A 78 4.53 1.53 1.45
C ILE A 78 3.92 0.93 2.71
N VAL A 79 2.71 0.39 2.57
CA VAL A 79 2.01 -0.32 3.64
C VAL A 79 2.31 -1.80 3.49
N MET A 80 2.97 -2.38 4.48
CA MET A 80 3.40 -3.78 4.51
C MET A 80 2.65 -4.57 5.58
N LEU A 81 2.29 -5.80 5.26
CA LEU A 81 1.70 -6.78 6.17
C LEU A 81 2.77 -7.73 6.68
N LEU A 82 2.73 -8.09 7.96
CA LEU A 82 3.55 -9.17 8.49
C LEU A 82 3.00 -10.53 8.03
N ASP A 83 3.79 -11.25 7.24
CA ASP A 83 3.61 -12.67 6.99
C ASP A 83 4.26 -13.46 8.14
N ALA A 84 3.48 -13.73 9.18
CA ALA A 84 3.96 -14.38 10.40
C ALA A 84 4.62 -15.76 10.17
N PRO A 85 4.08 -16.65 9.30
CA PRO A 85 4.73 -17.91 8.94
C PRO A 85 6.20 -17.80 8.53
N VAL A 86 6.54 -16.77 7.75
CA VAL A 86 7.91 -16.56 7.23
C VAL A 86 8.63 -15.40 7.91
N ASN A 87 7.97 -14.73 8.85
CA ASN A 87 8.47 -13.58 9.60
C ASN A 87 9.02 -12.45 8.71
N LEU A 88 8.29 -12.13 7.63
CA LEU A 88 8.67 -11.08 6.67
C LEU A 88 7.53 -10.07 6.47
N TYR A 89 7.90 -8.82 6.17
CA TYR A 89 6.95 -7.79 5.77
C TYR A 89 6.75 -7.79 4.26
N VAL A 90 5.51 -8.02 3.83
CA VAL A 90 5.11 -8.07 2.42
C VAL A 90 4.38 -6.78 2.03
N PRO A 91 4.82 -6.05 0.98
CA PRO A 91 4.12 -4.86 0.51
C PRO A 91 2.71 -5.17 0.03
N ALA A 92 1.71 -4.59 0.71
CA ALA A 92 0.30 -4.79 0.41
C ALA A 92 -0.28 -3.62 -0.42
N MET A 93 0.21 -2.41 -0.16
CA MET A 93 -0.27 -1.19 -0.82
C MET A 93 0.85 -0.15 -0.94
N TYR A 94 0.84 0.57 -2.05
CA TYR A 94 1.68 1.73 -2.31
C TYR A 94 0.79 2.95 -2.46
N VAL A 95 1.19 4.05 -1.84
CA VAL A 95 0.47 5.33 -1.90
C VAL A 95 1.43 6.42 -2.34
N LEU A 96 1.24 6.92 -3.56
CA LEU A 96 1.95 8.07 -4.09
C LEU A 96 1.27 9.36 -3.64
N LYS A 97 2.07 10.35 -3.26
CA LYS A 97 1.57 11.66 -2.85
C LYS A 97 2.45 12.79 -3.34
N ASP A 98 1.82 13.94 -3.57
CA ASP A 98 2.43 15.17 -4.11
C ASP A 98 2.97 16.12 -3.02
N GLU A 99 2.97 15.68 -1.76
CA GLU A 99 3.57 16.41 -0.63
C GLU A 99 4.30 15.46 0.32
N THR A 100 5.45 15.86 0.83
CA THR A 100 6.22 15.08 1.83
C THR A 100 5.56 15.10 3.20
N THR A 101 5.58 13.99 3.94
CA THR A 101 5.14 13.96 5.34
C THR A 101 6.22 14.65 6.14
N THR A 102 5.87 15.75 6.82
CA THR A 102 6.76 16.35 7.81
C THR A 102 6.87 15.38 8.99
N PRO A 103 8.06 14.88 9.37
CA PRO A 103 8.19 14.07 10.57
C PRO A 103 7.78 14.92 11.78
N ILE A 104 6.95 14.35 12.65
CA ILE A 104 6.41 15.03 13.85
C ILE A 104 7.49 15.18 14.94
N TRP A 105 8.71 14.71 14.68
CA TRP A 105 9.86 14.73 15.60
C TRP A 105 10.73 15.99 15.48
N THR A 106 10.19 17.11 15.03
CA THR A 106 10.90 18.40 15.11
C THR A 106 10.45 19.15 16.37
N HIS A 107 11.09 18.84 17.49
CA HIS A 107 11.16 19.67 18.68
C HIS A 107 12.63 19.80 19.11
#